data_AF-A0A6L7F3K2-F1
#
_entry.id   AF-A0A6L7F3K2-F1
#
_cell.length_a   1.000
_cell.length_b   1.000
_cell.length_c   1.000
_cell.angle_alpha   90.00
_cell.angle_beta   90.00
_cell.angle_gamma   90.00
#
_symmetry.space_group_name_H-M   'P 1'
#
loop_
_entity.id
_entity.type
_entity.pdbx_description
1 polymer ?
#
loop_
_entity_poly.entity_id
_entity_poly.type
_entity_poly.pdbx_seq_one_letter_code
_entity_poly.pdbx_strand_id
1 'polypeptide(L)'
;MNDDRSLGEVVSDLGENLSTLLKQEVELAKTELRSEVTKAGKGAGMLGGAGLGAWFALVFLSLALMFLLDNWLPIEAAALITAAVWAVVAAVLAVLGRARLKKAHPELPHTQQSLKEDASWARAQKS
;
A
#
# COMPACT_ATOMS: atom_id res chain seq x y z
N MET A 1 -14.86 0.08 66.14
CA MET A 1 -13.89 0.08 65.03
C MET A 1 -13.93 -1.33 64.48
N ASN A 2 -14.74 -1.58 63.45
CA ASN A 2 -14.89 -2.91 62.86
C ASN A 2 -14.11 -2.92 61.55
N ASP A 3 -13.18 -3.86 61.47
CA ASP A 3 -12.04 -3.88 60.56
C ASP A 3 -12.12 -5.11 59.63
N ASP A 4 -13.31 -5.38 59.09
CA ASP A 4 -13.54 -6.47 58.15
C ASP A 4 -13.97 -5.88 56.81
N ARG A 5 -12.99 -5.41 56.02
CA ARG A 5 -13.22 -5.23 54.58
C ARG A 5 -13.65 -6.59 54.03
N SER A 6 -14.89 -6.65 53.54
CA SER A 6 -15.45 -7.85 52.94
C SER A 6 -14.59 -8.28 51.76
N LEU A 7 -14.32 -9.58 51.62
CA LEU A 7 -13.65 -10.15 50.45
C LEU A 7 -14.36 -9.77 49.14
N GLY A 8 -15.67 -9.49 49.19
CA GLY A 8 -16.43 -8.99 48.05
C GLY A 8 -16.06 -7.57 47.62
N GLU A 9 -15.65 -6.71 48.55
CA GLU A 9 -15.25 -5.31 48.27
C GLU A 9 -13.86 -5.26 47.64
N VAL A 10 -12.92 -6.11 48.09
CA VAL A 10 -11.58 -6.24 47.50
C VAL A 10 -11.64 -6.80 46.07
N VAL A 11 -12.51 -7.78 45.81
CA VAL A 11 -12.70 -8.34 44.46
C VAL A 11 -13.39 -7.33 43.53
N SER A 12 -14.33 -6.54 44.05
CA SER A 12 -14.98 -5.45 43.31
C SER A 12 -13.96 -4.38 42.89
N ASP A 13 -13.14 -3.90 43.82
CA ASP A 13 -12.08 -2.92 43.55
C ASP A 13 -11.05 -3.45 42.54
N LEU A 14 -10.68 -4.73 42.63
CA LEU A 14 -9.73 -5.33 41.68
C LEU A 14 -10.33 -5.38 40.26
N GLY A 15 -11.61 -5.75 40.14
CA GLY A 15 -12.32 -5.78 38.86
C GLY A 15 -12.47 -4.39 38.24
N GLU A 16 -12.72 -3.37 39.06
CA GLU A 16 -12.83 -1.97 38.62
C GLU A 16 -11.49 -1.41 38.15
N ASN A 17 -10.39 -1.73 38.86
CA ASN A 17 -9.03 -1.37 38.45
C ASN A 17 -8.61 -2.06 37.14
N LEU A 18 -8.91 -3.35 36.98
CA LEU A 18 -8.67 -4.10 35.74
C LEU A 18 -9.47 -3.53 34.56
N SER A 19 -10.76 -3.23 34.78
CA SER A 19 -11.61 -2.58 33.77
C SER A 19 -11.06 -1.21 33.35
N THR A 20 -10.51 -0.46 34.30
CA THR A 20 -9.88 0.85 34.06
C THR A 20 -8.60 0.71 33.24
N LEU A 21 -7.72 -0.24 33.59
CA LEU A 21 -6.50 -0.52 32.83
C LEU A 21 -6.79 -0.97 31.39
N LEU A 22 -7.76 -1.88 31.20
CA LEU A 22 -8.15 -2.32 29.86
C LEU A 22 -8.67 -1.16 29.00
N LYS A 23 -9.48 -0.27 29.59
CA LYS A 23 -9.93 0.94 28.88
C LYS A 23 -8.77 1.84 28.50
N GLN A 24 -7.77 1.99 29.37
CA GLN A 24 -6.58 2.79 29.09
C GLN A 24 -5.71 2.17 28.00
N GLU A 25 -5.50 0.85 27.99
CA GLU A 25 -4.78 0.18 26.90
C GLU A 25 -5.51 0.33 25.56
N VAL A 26 -6.84 0.23 25.55
CA VAL A 26 -7.63 0.46 24.34
C VAL A 26 -7.52 1.91 23.87
N GLU A 27 -7.58 2.90 24.77
CA GLU A 27 -7.38 4.31 24.41
C GLU A 27 -5.96 4.59 23.90
N LEU A 28 -4.95 3.99 24.53
CA LEU A 28 -3.57 4.12 24.11
C LEU A 28 -3.36 3.50 22.72
N ALA A 29 -3.81 2.26 22.53
CA ALA A 29 -3.76 1.57 21.25
C ALA A 29 -4.50 2.35 20.16
N LYS A 30 -5.68 2.91 20.48
CA LYS A 30 -6.43 3.77 19.54
C LYS A 30 -5.65 5.04 19.18
N THR A 31 -4.96 5.64 20.13
CA THR A 31 -4.15 6.85 19.92
C THR A 31 -2.92 6.55 19.06
N GLU A 32 -2.21 5.46 19.36
CA GLU A 32 -1.05 5.01 18.61
C GLU A 32 -1.43 4.60 17.19
N LEU A 33 -2.49 3.79 17.02
CA LEU A 33 -3.04 3.43 15.71
C LEU A 33 -3.44 4.67 14.91
N ARG A 34 -4.11 5.66 15.53
CA ARG A 34 -4.49 6.90 14.82
C ARG A 34 -3.25 7.68 14.37
N SER A 35 -2.22 7.75 15.21
CA SER A 35 -0.94 8.39 14.88
C SER A 35 -0.27 7.70 13.70
N GLU A 36 -0.17 6.38 13.74
CA GLU A 36 0.44 5.57 12.67
C GLU A 36 -0.35 5.66 11.36
N VAL A 37 -1.67 5.52 11.40
CA VAL A 37 -2.54 5.69 10.22
C VAL A 37 -2.41 7.10 9.63
N THR A 38 -2.31 8.12 10.47
CA THR A 38 -2.14 9.51 10.00
C THR A 38 -0.77 9.71 9.34
N LYS A 39 0.30 9.18 9.91
CA LYS A 39 1.65 9.24 9.32
C LYS A 39 1.70 8.49 7.99
N ALA A 40 1.20 7.26 7.97
CA ALA A 40 1.11 6.44 6.77
C ALA A 40 0.25 7.11 5.70
N GLY A 41 -0.90 7.67 6.07
CA GLY A 41 -1.80 8.41 5.18
C GLY A 41 -1.16 9.66 4.60
N LYS A 42 -0.43 10.44 5.39
CA LYS A 42 0.35 11.59 4.91
C LYS A 42 1.44 11.14 3.94
N GLY A 43 2.19 10.09 4.28
CA GLY A 43 3.23 9.53 3.41
C GLY A 43 2.67 9.04 2.08
N ALA A 44 1.58 8.27 2.11
CA ALA A 44 0.87 7.82 0.91
C ALA A 44 0.33 8.99 0.09
N GLY A 45 -0.22 10.02 0.74
CA GLY A 45 -0.68 11.25 0.09
C GLY A 45 0.45 12.02 -0.59
N MET A 46 1.60 12.17 0.06
CA MET A 46 2.79 12.80 -0.53
C MET A 46 3.33 12.01 -1.72
N LEU A 47 3.41 10.67 -1.62
CA LEU A 47 3.84 9.82 -2.73
C LEU A 47 2.85 9.86 -3.90
N GLY A 48 1.54 9.86 -3.61
CA GLY A 48 0.50 10.05 -4.63
C GLY A 48 0.62 11.41 -5.32
N GLY A 49 0.80 12.48 -4.55
CA GLY A 49 1.04 13.82 -5.07
C GLY A 49 2.31 13.93 -5.91
N ALA A 50 3.41 13.31 -5.46
CA ALA A 50 4.67 13.24 -6.22
C ALA A 50 4.49 12.47 -7.54
N GLY A 51 3.73 11.37 -7.54
CA GLY A 51 3.39 10.62 -8.74
C GLY A 51 2.60 11.46 -9.75
N LEU A 52 1.59 12.20 -9.29
CA LEU A 52 0.81 13.10 -10.14
C LEU A 52 1.66 14.28 -10.64
N GLY A 53 2.49 14.86 -9.78
CA GLY A 53 3.43 15.92 -10.15
C GLY A 53 4.43 15.46 -11.21
N ALA A 54 5.00 14.26 -11.04
CA ALA A 54 5.88 13.64 -12.02
C ALA A 54 5.15 13.39 -13.36
N TRP A 55 3.89 12.94 -13.33
CA TRP A 55 3.07 12.79 -14.53
C TRP A 55 2.93 14.10 -15.31
N PHE A 56 2.54 15.19 -14.62
CA PHE A 56 2.45 16.50 -15.27
C PHE A 56 3.79 17.00 -15.79
N ALA A 57 4.87 16.82 -15.03
CA ALA A 57 6.21 17.18 -15.48
C ALA A 57 6.59 16.45 -16.78
N LEU A 58 6.26 15.17 -16.89
CA LEU A 58 6.50 14.38 -18.10
C LEU A 58 5.65 14.86 -19.29
N VAL A 59 4.39 15.25 -19.07
CA VAL A 59 3.55 15.85 -20.11
C VAL A 59 4.16 17.17 -20.61
N PHE A 60 4.54 18.07 -19.71
CA PHE A 60 5.15 19.34 -20.10
C PHE A 60 6.52 19.17 -20.76
N LEU A 61 7.35 18.23 -20.30
CA LEU A 61 8.60 17.88 -20.97
C LEU A 61 8.37 17.33 -22.38
N SER A 62 7.28 16.57 -22.59
CA SER A 62 6.93 16.05 -23.91
C SER A 62 6.54 17.18 -24.86
N LEU A 63 5.71 18.12 -24.40
CA LEU A 63 5.34 19.30 -25.19
C LEU A 63 6.55 20.18 -25.47
N ALA A 64 7.40 20.41 -24.47
CA ALA A 64 8.63 21.18 -24.63
C ALA A 64 9.57 20.52 -25.65
N LEU A 65 9.75 19.20 -25.59
CA LEU A 65 10.55 18.47 -26.57
C LEU A 65 9.96 18.60 -27.98
N MET A 66 8.65 18.39 -28.12
CA MET A 66 7.96 18.51 -29.41
C MET A 66 8.12 19.90 -30.03
N PHE A 67 7.87 20.97 -29.27
CA PHE A 67 8.08 22.35 -29.76
C PHE A 67 9.54 22.70 -29.97
N LEU A 68 10.45 22.11 -29.19
CA LEU A 68 11.88 22.29 -29.42
C LEU A 68 12.27 21.71 -30.78
N LEU A 69 11.82 20.48 -31.10
CA LEU A 69 12.09 19.85 -32.40
C LEU A 69 11.42 20.57 -33.58
N ASP A 70 10.25 21.19 -33.36
CA ASP A 70 9.52 21.95 -34.38
C ASP A 70 10.33 23.11 -34.99
N ASN A 71 11.36 23.60 -34.28
CA ASN A 71 12.27 24.61 -34.82
C ASN A 71 13.11 24.13 -36.01
N TRP A 72 13.26 22.81 -36.19
CA TRP A 72 14.08 22.20 -37.26
C TRP A 72 13.32 21.23 -38.15
N LEU A 73 12.15 20.74 -37.73
CA LEU A 73 11.35 19.71 -38.41
C LEU A 73 9.87 20.10 -38.39
N PRO A 74 9.04 19.59 -39.32
CA PRO A 74 7.59 19.76 -39.21
C PRO A 74 7.04 19.16 -37.91
N ILE A 75 6.04 19.81 -37.33
CA ILE A 75 5.39 19.39 -36.07
C ILE A 75 4.95 17.92 -36.05
N GLU A 76 4.52 17.38 -37.18
CA GLU A 76 4.17 15.96 -37.38
C GLU A 76 5.37 15.04 -37.06
N ALA A 77 6.55 15.37 -37.60
CA ALA A 77 7.78 14.61 -37.39
C ALA A 77 8.30 14.77 -35.94
N ALA A 78 8.21 15.99 -35.39
CA ALA A 78 8.55 16.25 -33.99
C ALA A 78 7.68 15.44 -33.01
N ALA A 79 6.37 15.33 -33.30
CA ALA A 79 5.44 14.52 -32.53
C ALA A 79 5.78 13.02 -32.62
N LEU A 80 6.08 12.51 -33.82
CA LEU A 80 6.46 11.11 -34.01
C LEU A 80 7.77 10.75 -33.29
N ILE A 81 8.77 11.63 -33.31
CA ILE A 81 10.03 11.42 -32.57
C ILE A 81 9.76 11.40 -31.06
N THR A 82 8.97 12.34 -30.56
CA THR A 82 8.60 12.38 -29.13
C THR A 82 7.83 11.12 -28.71
N ALA A 83 6.92 10.64 -29.56
CA ALA A 83 6.21 9.38 -29.34
C ALA A 83 7.16 8.17 -29.35
N ALA A 84 8.14 8.14 -30.26
CA ALA A 84 9.15 7.08 -30.30
C ALA A 84 10.00 7.03 -29.02
N VAL A 85 10.38 8.20 -28.46
CA VAL A 85 11.07 8.27 -27.16
C VAL A 85 10.24 7.61 -26.07
N TRP A 86 8.94 7.94 -25.99
CA TRP A 86 8.04 7.32 -25.03
C TRP A 86 7.82 5.83 -25.26
N ALA A 87 7.78 5.37 -26.51
CA ALA A 87 7.70 3.95 -26.83
C ALA A 87 8.92 3.18 -26.30
N VAL A 88 10.13 3.76 -26.43
CA VAL A 88 11.35 3.17 -25.87
C VAL A 88 11.29 3.14 -24.34
N VAL A 89 10.93 4.25 -23.70
CA VAL A 89 10.78 4.31 -22.23
C VAL A 89 9.76 3.27 -21.75
N ALA A 90 8.60 3.17 -22.40
CA ALA A 90 7.56 2.20 -22.08
C ALA A 90 8.05 0.75 -22.25
N ALA A 91 8.77 0.45 -23.34
CA ALA A 91 9.34 -0.86 -23.57
C ALA A 91 10.34 -1.25 -22.47
N VAL A 92 11.25 -0.34 -22.09
CA VAL A 92 12.21 -0.56 -21.01
C VAL A 92 11.48 -0.78 -19.68
N LEU A 93 10.52 0.07 -19.33
CA LEU A 93 9.74 -0.07 -18.10
C LEU A 93 8.93 -1.38 -18.07
N ALA A 94 8.34 -1.79 -19.19
CA ALA A 94 7.62 -3.05 -19.30
C ALA A 94 8.54 -4.26 -19.08
N VAL A 95 9.74 -4.24 -19.67
CA VAL A 95 10.75 -5.30 -19.49
C VAL A 95 11.23 -5.35 -18.04
N LEU A 96 11.61 -4.21 -17.46
CA LEU A 96 12.07 -4.13 -16.06
C LEU A 96 10.96 -4.51 -15.08
N GLY A 97 9.74 -4.02 -15.31
CA GLY A 97 8.56 -4.36 -14.53
C GLY A 97 8.29 -5.86 -14.56
N ARG A 98 8.28 -6.46 -15.76
CA ARG A 98 8.12 -7.91 -15.92
C ARG A 98 9.24 -8.69 -15.25
N ALA A 99 10.49 -8.23 -15.33
CA ALA A 99 11.62 -8.87 -14.66
C ALA A 99 11.50 -8.79 -13.13
N ARG A 100 11.06 -7.65 -12.59
CA ARG A 100 10.80 -7.47 -11.16
C ARG A 100 9.63 -8.32 -10.69
N LEU A 101 8.52 -8.36 -11.42
CA LEU A 101 7.36 -9.21 -11.09
C LEU A 101 7.71 -10.70 -11.13
N LYS A 102 8.51 -11.12 -12.11
CA LYS A 102 9.03 -12.50 -12.15
C LYS A 102 9.89 -12.77 -10.92
N LYS A 103 10.87 -11.91 -10.59
CA LYS A 103 11.72 -12.10 -9.39
C LYS A 103 10.95 -11.99 -8.08
N ALA A 104 9.89 -11.20 -8.05
CA ALA A 104 9.01 -11.05 -6.91
C ALA A 104 8.08 -12.25 -6.73
N HIS A 105 8.45 -13.44 -7.26
CA HIS A 105 7.83 -14.72 -6.94
C HIS A 105 7.48 -14.70 -5.44
N PRO A 106 6.19 -14.56 -5.09
CA PRO A 106 5.74 -15.04 -3.81
C PRO A 106 5.75 -16.55 -4.04
N GLU A 107 6.92 -17.17 -3.92
CA GLU A 107 6.99 -18.56 -3.53
C GLU A 107 6.36 -18.56 -2.14
N LEU A 108 5.03 -18.60 -2.11
CA LEU A 108 4.24 -18.97 -0.95
C LEU A 108 3.96 -20.46 -1.15
N PRO A 109 4.96 -21.36 -1.03
CA PRO A 109 4.77 -22.79 -1.27
C PRO A 109 3.63 -23.33 -0.39
N HIS A 110 3.49 -22.77 0.81
CA HIS A 110 2.39 -23.07 1.74
C HIS A 110 1.02 -22.63 1.23
N THR A 111 0.88 -21.42 0.66
CA THR A 111 -0.40 -20.94 0.11
C THR A 111 -0.76 -21.68 -1.17
N GLN A 112 0.21 -22.06 -2.00
CA GLN A 112 -0.07 -22.88 -3.18
C GLN A 112 -0.42 -24.33 -2.83
N GLN A 113 0.16 -24.89 -1.77
CA GLN A 113 -0.25 -26.20 -1.24
C GLN A 113 -1.65 -26.15 -0.64
N SER A 114 -1.96 -25.18 0.22
CA SER A 114 -3.27 -25.05 0.84
C SER A 114 -4.38 -24.85 -0.22
N LEU A 115 -4.14 -24.02 -1.23
CA LEU A 115 -5.08 -23.84 -2.34
C LEU A 115 -5.26 -25.09 -3.22
N LYS A 116 -4.20 -25.92 -3.38
CA LYS A 116 -4.30 -27.21 -4.09
C LYS A 116 -5.05 -28.26 -3.28
N GLU A 117 -4.81 -28.32 -1.98
CA GLU A 117 -5.57 -29.17 -1.05
C GLU A 117 -7.03 -28.75 -1.05
N ASP A 118 -7.35 -27.49 -0.79
CA ASP A 118 -8.72 -26.96 -0.76
C ASP A 118 -9.48 -27.24 -2.07
N ALA A 119 -8.82 -27.07 -3.22
CA ALA A 119 -9.40 -27.39 -4.52
C ALA A 119 -9.66 -28.90 -4.70
N SER A 120 -8.84 -29.77 -4.11
CA SER A 120 -9.03 -31.22 -4.15
C SER A 120 -10.19 -31.67 -3.25
N TRP A 121 -10.32 -31.10 -2.05
CA TRP A 121 -11.46 -31.33 -1.14
C TRP A 121 -12.79 -30.91 -1.78
N ALA A 122 -12.81 -29.74 -2.45
CA ALA A 122 -14.00 -29.24 -3.14
C ALA A 122 -14.43 -30.11 -4.34
N ARG A 123 -13.49 -30.77 -5.02
CA ARG A 123 -13.80 -31.73 -6.10
C ARG A 123 -14.32 -33.05 -5.55
N ALA A 124 -13.76 -33.54 -4.45
CA ALA A 124 -14.19 -34.79 -3.81
C ALA A 124 -15.60 -34.70 -3.20
N GLN A 125 -16.05 -33.51 -2.79
CA GLN A 125 -17.40 -33.32 -2.24
C GLN A 125 -18.51 -33.23 -3.32
N LYS A 126 -18.14 -33.08 -4.60
CA LYS A 126 -19.07 -32.94 -5.73
C LYS A 126 -19.22 -34.22 -6.57
N SER A 127 -18.49 -35.29 -6.21
CA SER A 127 -18.60 -36.65 -6.78
C SER A 127 -19.27 -37.59 -5.80
#